data_AF-A0A1C6E182-F1
#
_entry.id   AF-A0A1C6E182-F1
#
_cell.length_a   1.000
_cell.length_b   1.000
_cell.length_c   1.000
_cell.angle_alpha   90.00
_cell.angle_beta   90.00
_cell.angle_gamma   90.00
#
_symmetry.space_group_name_H-M   'P 1'
#
loop_
_entity.id
_entity.type
_entity.pdbx_description
1 polymer ?
#
loop_
_entity_poly.entity_id
_entity_poly.type
_entity_poly.pdbx_seq_one_letter_code
_entity_poly.pdbx_strand_id
1 'polypeptide(L)'
;MDEYAAVVRKFYEVYRPIGRRYNLRVHSRFSMNRPGFIKIYQGDGPDRKQIIKVKEDDDIACYKRAIDELESWAKSREDENARYRTA
;
A
#
# COMPACT_ATOMS: atom_id res chain seq x y z
N MET A 1 14.15 15.13 10.04
CA MET A 1 13.32 14.12 10.76
C MET A 1 11.84 14.24 10.44
N ASP A 2 11.31 15.43 10.16
CA ASP A 2 9.87 15.65 9.93
C ASP A 2 9.30 15.01 8.65
N GLU A 3 10.07 14.98 7.56
CA GLU A 3 9.56 14.53 6.26
C GLU A 3 9.17 13.04 6.25
N TYR A 4 9.97 12.18 6.89
CA TYR A 4 9.65 10.77 7.03
C TYR A 4 8.32 10.56 7.79
N ALA A 5 8.17 11.23 8.93
CA ALA A 5 6.95 11.13 9.73
C ALA A 5 5.71 11.65 8.97
N ALA A 6 5.85 12.75 8.24
CA ALA A 6 4.78 13.32 7.41
C ALA A 6 4.34 12.36 6.30
N VAL A 7 5.29 11.73 5.60
CA VAL A 7 5.01 10.79 4.51
C VAL A 7 4.42 9.48 5.04
N VAL A 8 4.95 8.94 6.14
CA VAL A 8 4.39 7.75 6.81
C VAL A 8 2.97 8.02 7.28
N ARG A 9 2.72 9.18 7.88
CA ARG A 9 1.37 9.59 8.31
C ARG A 9 0.43 9.63 7.12
N LYS A 10 0.81 10.31 6.03
CA LYS A 10 0.02 10.38 4.80
C LYS A 10 -0.27 8.99 4.21
N PHE A 11 0.71 8.09 4.22
CA PHE A 11 0.51 6.71 3.80
C PHE A 11 -0.56 6.00 4.62
N TYR A 12 -0.50 6.07 5.95
CA TYR A 12 -1.51 5.43 6.80
C TYR A 12 -2.89 6.11 6.72
N GLU A 13 -2.95 7.42 6.46
CA GLU A 13 -4.22 8.13 6.22
C GLU A 13 -4.95 7.58 4.97
N VAL A 14 -4.22 7.34 3.89
CA VAL A 14 -4.76 6.72 2.66
C VAL A 14 -5.03 5.22 2.86
N TYR A 15 -4.09 4.51 3.50
CA TYR A 15 -4.18 3.06 3.66
C TYR A 15 -5.26 2.61 4.63
N ARG A 16 -5.53 3.33 5.73
CA ARG A 16 -6.54 2.91 6.73
C ARG A 16 -7.93 2.64 6.14
N PRO A 17 -8.55 3.56 5.36
CA PRO A 17 -9.87 3.32 4.79
C PRO A 17 -9.87 2.18 3.76
N ILE A 18 -8.88 2.14 2.87
CA ILE A 18 -8.75 1.11 1.82
C ILE A 18 -8.48 -0.25 2.45
N GLY A 19 -7.56 -0.30 3.40
CA GLY A 19 -7.15 -1.51 4.11
C GLY A 19 -8.28 -2.12 4.92
N ARG A 20 -9.14 -1.30 5.56
CA ARG A 20 -10.34 -1.79 6.22
C ARG A 20 -11.38 -2.32 5.22
N ARG A 21 -11.59 -1.62 4.10
CA ARG A 21 -12.57 -2.00 3.07
C ARG A 21 -12.22 -3.29 2.34
N TYR A 22 -10.94 -3.50 2.06
CA TYR A 22 -10.44 -4.61 1.25
C TYR A 22 -9.64 -5.66 2.04
N ASN A 23 -9.62 -5.56 3.37
CA ASN A 23 -8.83 -6.42 4.27
C ASN A 23 -7.34 -6.49 3.87
N LEU A 24 -6.71 -5.32 3.70
CA LEU A 24 -5.30 -5.23 3.33
C LEU A 24 -4.40 -5.27 4.56
N ARG A 25 -3.21 -5.86 4.44
CA ARG A 25 -2.14 -5.84 5.42
C ARG A 25 -0.84 -5.31 4.82
N VAL A 26 -0.31 -4.25 5.43
CA VAL A 26 1.01 -3.73 5.09
C VAL A 26 2.09 -4.56 5.79
N HIS A 27 3.16 -4.83 5.06
CA HIS A 27 4.38 -5.44 5.55
C HIS A 27 5.55 -4.62 5.02
N SER A 28 6.09 -3.77 5.88
CA SER A 28 7.28 -2.99 5.60
C SER A 28 8.50 -3.57 6.33
N ARG A 29 9.66 -3.54 5.67
CA ARG A 29 10.93 -3.88 6.29
C ARG A 29 12.00 -2.95 5.77
N PHE A 30 12.56 -2.17 6.68
CA PHE A 30 13.67 -1.27 6.43
C PHE A 30 14.82 -1.73 7.32
N SER A 31 16.00 -1.93 6.75
CA SER A 31 17.16 -2.46 7.47
C SER A 31 18.38 -1.70 6.99
N MET A 32 19.26 -1.28 7.91
CA MET A 32 20.46 -0.49 7.56
C MET A 32 21.37 -1.13 6.49
N ASN A 33 21.33 -2.45 6.31
CA ASN A 33 22.15 -3.19 5.35
C ASN A 33 21.38 -3.77 4.14
N ARG A 34 20.09 -3.44 3.98
CA ARG A 34 19.29 -3.92 2.83
C ARG A 34 18.31 -2.86 2.36
N PRO A 35 18.06 -2.76 1.04
CA PRO A 35 17.06 -1.86 0.51
C PRO A 35 15.70 -2.12 1.17
N GLY A 36 15.07 -1.02 1.56
CA GLY A 36 13.75 -1.00 2.15
C GLY A 36 12.70 -1.57 1.21
N PHE A 37 11.67 -2.20 1.77
CA PHE A 37 10.51 -2.56 0.97
C PHE A 37 9.21 -2.37 1.73
N ILE A 38 8.17 -2.03 0.98
CA ILE A 38 6.79 -1.99 1.43
C ILE A 38 6.00 -2.96 0.56
N LYS A 39 5.36 -3.94 1.19
CA LYS A 39 4.46 -4.89 0.53
C LYS A 39 3.08 -4.76 1.13
N ILE A 40 2.06 -4.78 0.29
CA ILE A 40 0.67 -4.80 0.74
C ILE A 40 0.02 -6.07 0.23
N TYR A 41 -0.56 -6.81 1.15
CA TYR A 41 -1.26 -8.06 0.90
C TYR A 41 -2.75 -7.87 1.13
N GLN A 42 -3.59 -8.55 0.35
CA GLN A 42 -5.03 -8.62 0.56
C GLN A 42 -5.42 -10.00 1.10
N GLY A 43 -6.23 -10.01 2.14
CA GLY A 43 -6.69 -11.23 2.79
C GLY A 43 -5.80 -11.68 3.96
N ASP A 44 -6.17 -12.81 4.54
CA ASP A 44 -5.46 -13.45 5.66
C ASP A 44 -5.00 -14.86 5.26
N GLY A 45 -4.02 -15.41 5.98
CA GLY A 45 -3.58 -16.79 5.78
C GLY A 45 -2.67 -17.04 4.57
N PRO A 46 -2.58 -18.30 4.09
CA PRO A 46 -1.71 -18.70 3.00
C PRO A 46 -2.14 -18.14 1.63
N ASP A 47 -3.43 -17.85 1.45
CA ASP A 47 -4.01 -17.30 0.21
C ASP A 47 -3.93 -15.77 0.10
N ARG A 48 -3.13 -15.11 0.96
CA ARG A 48 -2.95 -13.66 0.88
C ARG A 48 -2.39 -13.26 -0.49
N LYS A 49 -3.13 -12.42 -1.20
CA LYS A 49 -2.71 -11.93 -2.51
C LYS A 49 -1.79 -10.73 -2.34
N GLN A 50 -0.55 -10.82 -2.79
CA GLN A 50 0.31 -9.65 -2.85
C GLN A 50 -0.20 -8.71 -3.94
N ILE A 51 -0.47 -7.46 -3.56
CA ILE A 51 -1.08 -6.48 -4.47
C ILE A 51 -0.07 -5.42 -4.87
N ILE A 52 0.64 -4.89 -3.88
CA ILE A 52 1.64 -3.83 -4.07
C ILE A 52 2.97 -4.33 -3.52
N LYS A 53 4.04 -4.07 -4.25
CA LYS A 53 5.41 -4.37 -3.83
C LYS A 53 6.34 -3.26 -4.31
N VAL A 54 6.64 -2.35 -3.40
CA VAL A 54 7.61 -1.29 -3.59
C VAL A 54 8.93 -1.70 -2.95
N LYS A 55 10.04 -1.49 -3.65
CA LYS A 55 11.39 -1.72 -3.15
C LYS A 55 12.26 -0.56 -3.62
N GLU A 56 12.71 0.26 -2.67
CA GLU A 56 13.57 1.41 -2.92
C GLU A 56 14.70 1.41 -1.90
N ASP A 57 15.81 2.06 -2.24
CA ASP A 57 16.93 2.27 -1.31
C ASP A 57 16.60 3.32 -0.24
N ASP A 58 15.75 4.31 -0.60
CA ASP A 58 15.33 5.38 0.30
C ASP A 58 13.95 5.09 0.91
N ASP A 59 13.84 5.15 2.24
CA ASP A 59 12.60 4.88 2.95
C ASP A 59 11.46 5.81 2.51
N ILE A 60 11.75 7.11 2.33
CA ILE A 60 10.75 8.12 1.98
C ILE A 60 10.25 7.88 0.55
N ALA A 61 11.15 7.58 -0.38
CA ALA A 61 10.77 7.22 -1.74
C ALA A 61 9.89 5.97 -1.78
N CYS A 62 10.20 4.96 -0.94
CA CYS A 62 9.39 3.76 -0.74
C CYS A 62 7.94 4.11 -0.36
N TYR A 63 7.75 4.98 0.63
CA TYR A 63 6.41 5.38 1.04
C TYR A 63 5.69 6.23 0.00
N LYS A 64 6.37 7.19 -0.65
CA LYS A 64 5.76 8.03 -1.70
C LYS A 64 5.24 7.16 -2.85
N ARG A 65 6.03 6.19 -3.33
CA ARG A 65 5.60 5.22 -4.35
C ARG A 65 4.46 4.31 -3.87
N ALA A 66 4.52 3.86 -2.62
CA ALA A 66 3.47 2.99 -2.09
C ALA A 66 2.11 3.70 -1.96
N ILE A 67 2.10 5.01 -1.70
CA ILE A 67 0.88 5.82 -1.73
C ILE A 67 0.29 5.83 -3.14
N ASP A 68 1.10 6.19 -4.14
CA ASP A 68 0.66 6.29 -5.54
C ASP A 68 0.09 4.97 -6.07
N GLU A 69 0.80 3.85 -5.82
CA GLU A 69 0.31 2.51 -6.18
C GLU A 69 -0.98 2.15 -5.45
N LEU A 70 -1.13 2.54 -4.18
CA LEU A 70 -2.31 2.23 -3.38
C LEU A 70 -3.54 3.02 -3.83
N GLU A 71 -3.38 4.30 -4.16
CA GLU A 71 -4.46 5.12 -4.73
C GLU A 71 -4.87 4.59 -6.11
N SER A 72 -3.90 4.28 -6.97
CA SER A 72 -4.15 3.71 -8.30
C SER A 72 -4.88 2.36 -8.21
N TRP A 73 -4.44 1.49 -7.30
CA TRP A 73 -5.10 0.20 -7.07
C TRP A 73 -6.52 0.37 -6.53
N ALA A 74 -6.73 1.25 -5.56
CA ALA A 74 -8.05 1.49 -4.99
C ALA A 74 -9.03 2.04 -6.05
N LYS A 75 -8.57 2.97 -6.89
CA LYS A 75 -9.36 3.50 -8.01
C LYS A 75 -9.71 2.43 -9.03
N SER A 76 -8.76 1.56 -9.37
CA SER A 76 -9.00 0.43 -10.28
C SER A 76 -10.05 -0.54 -9.72
N ARG A 77 -10.07 -0.77 -8.40
CA ARG A 77 -11.10 -1.61 -7.76
C ARG A 77 -12.47 -0.96 -7.71
N GLU A 78 -12.55 0.37 -7.56
CA GLU A 78 -13.83 1.08 -7.63
C GLU A 78 -14.40 1.09 -9.04
N ASP A 79 -13.57 1.26 -10.08
CA ASP A 79 -14.00 1.17 -11.49
C ASP A 79 -14.50 -0.25 -11.84
N GLU A 80 -13.75 -1.28 -11.42
CA GLU A 80 -14.13 -2.68 -11.60
C GLU A 80 -15.48 -2.98 -10.91
N ASN A 81 -15.65 -2.56 -9.65
CA ASN A 81 -16.90 -2.75 -8.92
C ASN A 81 -18.09 -1.95 -9.50
N ALA A 82 -17.85 -0.77 -10.08
CA ALA A 82 -18.86 0.03 -10.76
C ALA A 82 -19.35 -0.63 -12.05
N ARG A 83 -18.46 -1.28 -12.81
CA ARG A 83 -18.81 -2.06 -14.01
C ARG A 83 -19.71 -3.25 -13.69
N TYR A 84 -19.43 -3.99 -12.61
CA TYR A 84 -20.26 -5.13 -12.20
C TYR A 84 -21.62 -4.74 -11.61
N ARG A 85 -21.82 -3.48 -11.20
CA ARG A 85 -23.10 -2.98 -10.67
C ARG A 85 -24.08 -2.52 -11.74
N THR A 86 -23.64 -2.42 -12.99
CA THR A 86 -24.45 -1.96 -14.14
C THR A 86 -24.82 -3.12 -15.09
N ALA A 87 -24.53 -4.36 -14.72
CA ALA A 87 -24.85 -5.56 -15.51
C ALA A 87 -26.11 -6.27 -14.97
#